data_AF-A0A955G738-F1
#
_entry.id   AF-A0A955G738-F1
#
_cell.length_a   1.000
_cell.length_b   1.000
_cell.length_c   1.000
_cell.angle_alpha   90.00
_cell.angle_beta   90.00
_cell.angle_gamma   90.00
#
_symmetry.space_group_name_H-M   'P 1'
#
loop_
_entity.id
_entity.type
_entity.pdbx_description
1 polymer ?
#
loop_
_entity_poly.entity_id
_entity_poly.type
_entity_poly.pdbx_seq_one_letter_code
_entity_poly.pdbx_strand_id
1 'polypeptide(L)'
;MTSRINSIWAVLILATILLPQFSHAQERVALSVSPTLFDMSAEPGKVWNSTIRVINTNPFELELEASVVNFTPRDESGAATF
;
A
#
# COMPACT_ATOMS: atom_id res chain seq x y z
N MET A 1 -53.11 -17.59 6.61
CA MET A 1 -52.04 -17.53 7.64
C MET A 1 -50.63 -17.53 7.03
N THR A 2 -50.37 -18.35 6.00
CA THR A 2 -49.05 -18.52 5.35
C THR A 2 -48.50 -17.28 4.60
N SER A 3 -49.35 -16.53 3.91
CA SER A 3 -48.95 -15.32 3.15
C SER A 3 -48.36 -14.21 4.02
N ARG A 4 -48.86 -14.02 5.25
CA ARG A 4 -48.36 -13.00 6.19
C ARG A 4 -46.96 -13.32 6.72
N ILE A 5 -46.64 -14.60 6.83
CA ILE A 5 -45.30 -15.08 7.23
C ILE A 5 -44.28 -14.83 6.11
N ASN A 6 -44.64 -15.08 4.84
CA ASN A 6 -43.75 -14.81 3.71
C ASN A 6 -43.46 -13.32 3.53
N SER A 7 -44.43 -12.44 3.79
CA SER A 7 -44.20 -10.99 3.74
C SER A 7 -43.27 -10.49 4.85
N ILE A 8 -43.29 -11.11 6.03
CA ILE A 8 -42.36 -10.76 7.12
C ILE A 8 -40.93 -11.14 6.74
N TRP A 9 -40.74 -12.34 6.17
CA TRP A 9 -39.43 -12.77 5.67
C TRP A 9 -38.90 -11.87 4.56
N ALA A 10 -39.76 -11.46 3.63
CA ALA A 10 -39.38 -10.54 2.56
C ALA A 10 -38.92 -9.17 3.11
N VAL A 11 -39.63 -8.64 4.12
CA VAL A 11 -39.25 -7.37 4.77
C VAL A 11 -37.95 -7.49 5.55
N LEU A 12 -37.71 -8.62 6.24
CA LEU A 12 -36.45 -8.89 6.94
C LEU A 12 -35.26 -8.97 5.99
N ILE A 13 -35.42 -9.66 4.85
CA ILE A 13 -34.37 -9.77 3.83
C ILE A 13 -34.09 -8.40 3.23
N LEU A 14 -35.14 -7.65 2.86
CA LEU A 14 -35.00 -6.31 2.31
C LEU A 14 -34.33 -5.35 3.30
N ALA A 15 -34.70 -5.41 4.57
CA ALA A 15 -34.07 -4.60 5.62
C ALA A 15 -32.57 -4.93 5.76
N THR A 16 -32.19 -6.20 5.67
CA THR A 16 -30.78 -6.63 5.79
C THR A 16 -29.93 -6.14 4.63
N ILE A 17 -30.49 -6.11 3.41
CA ILE A 17 -29.80 -5.61 2.21
C ILE A 17 -29.65 -4.08 2.23
N LEU A 18 -30.61 -3.37 2.82
CA LEU A 18 -30.61 -1.90 2.90
C LEU A 18 -29.75 -1.34 4.05
N LEU A 19 -29.26 -2.18 4.96
CA LEU A 19 -28.33 -1.73 6.00
C LEU A 19 -26.96 -1.42 5.37
N PRO A 20 -26.36 -0.25 5.69
CA PRO A 20 -25.04 0.10 5.18
C PRO A 20 -24.03 -0.95 5.62
N GLN A 21 -23.43 -1.64 4.65
CA GLN A 21 -22.35 -2.58 4.90
C GLN A 21 -21.11 -1.75 5.24
N PHE A 22 -20.63 -1.84 6.48
CA PHE A 22 -19.35 -1.26 6.87
C PHE A 22 -18.24 -2.03 6.14
N SER A 23 -17.77 -1.49 5.02
CA SER A 23 -16.61 -2.00 4.31
C SER A 23 -15.35 -1.43 4.95
N HIS A 24 -14.57 -2.29 5.62
CA HIS A 24 -13.21 -1.96 6.06
C HIS A 24 -12.25 -2.11 4.85
N ALA A 25 -12.36 -1.20 3.89
CA ALA A 25 -11.46 -1.18 2.74
C ALA A 25 -10.34 -0.15 2.98
N GLN A 26 -9.10 -0.63 2.89
CA GLN A 26 -7.83 0.10 2.80
C GLN A 26 -7.20 0.49 4.14
N GLU A 27 -6.52 -0.48 4.78
CA GLU A 27 -5.36 -0.13 5.60
C GLU A 27 -4.30 0.48 4.68
N ARG A 28 -4.05 1.78 4.84
CA ARG A 28 -3.04 2.49 4.07
C ARG A 28 -1.67 2.08 4.59
N VAL A 29 -0.91 1.36 3.79
CA VAL A 29 0.49 1.07 4.09
C VAL A 29 1.33 2.33 3.83
N ALA A 30 2.13 2.73 4.81
CA ALA A 30 3.07 3.84 4.70
C ALA A 30 4.46 3.46 5.21
N LEU A 31 5.50 3.91 4.51
CA LEU A 31 6.91 3.72 4.89
C LEU A 31 7.63 5.07 4.79
N SER A 32 8.47 5.38 5.77
CA SER A 32 9.36 6.54 5.71
C SER A 32 10.79 6.08 5.43
N VAL A 33 11.41 6.68 4.41
CA VAL A 33 12.75 6.31 3.93
C VAL A 33 13.63 7.55 3.94
N SER A 34 14.85 7.44 4.50
CA SER A 34 15.83 8.51 4.50
C SER A 34 17.28 8.00 4.41
N PRO A 35 18.19 8.74 3.77
CA PRO A 35 17.94 9.91 2.91
C PRO A 35 17.28 9.51 1.59
N THR A 36 16.59 10.45 0.92
CA THR A 36 15.92 10.21 -0.37
C THR A 36 16.83 10.41 -1.58
N LEU A 37 17.97 11.08 -1.37
CA LEU A 37 18.95 11.37 -2.39
C LEU A 37 20.34 10.96 -1.88
N PHE A 38 21.08 10.28 -2.74
CA PHE A 38 22.47 9.96 -2.52
C PHE A 38 23.30 10.74 -3.52
N ASP A 39 24.32 11.44 -3.03
CA ASP A 39 25.36 11.99 -3.88
C ASP A 39 26.45 10.93 -4.05
N MET A 40 26.70 10.53 -5.29
CA MET A 40 27.64 9.46 -5.64
C MET A 40 28.73 10.04 -6.54
N SER A 41 29.96 10.10 -6.05
CA SER A 41 31.13 10.31 -6.92
C SER A 41 31.63 8.97 -7.44
N ALA A 42 31.66 8.82 -8.77
CA ALA A 42 32.21 7.64 -9.42
C ALA A 42 33.73 7.81 -9.62
N GLU A 43 34.52 7.43 -8.62
CA GLU A 43 35.97 7.31 -8.74
C GLU A 43 36.35 5.86 -9.13
N PRO A 44 37.13 5.64 -10.19
CA PRO A 44 37.55 4.30 -10.59
C PRO A 44 38.25 3.55 -9.45
N GLY A 45 37.78 2.34 -9.15
CA GLY A 45 38.37 1.46 -8.13
C GLY A 45 37.95 1.73 -6.68
N LYS A 46 37.08 2.73 -6.42
CA LYS A 46 36.54 2.99 -5.08
C LYS A 46 35.24 2.21 -4.89
N VAL A 47 35.14 1.51 -3.75
CA VAL A 47 33.87 0.94 -3.29
C VAL A 47 33.09 2.04 -2.59
N TRP A 48 31.90 2.34 -3.10
CA TRP A 48 30.97 3.26 -2.48
C TRP A 48 30.03 2.50 -1.55
N ASN A 49 29.78 3.07 -0.36
CA ASN A 49 28.89 2.49 0.63
C ASN A 49 27.95 3.58 1.17
N SER A 50 26.66 3.27 1.24
CA SER A 50 25.63 4.15 1.81
C SER A 50 24.67 3.36 2.67
N THR A 51 24.12 4.05 3.67
CA THR A 51 23.13 3.49 4.58
C THR A 51 21.79 4.16 4.36
N ILE A 52 20.75 3.34 4.22
CA ILE A 52 19.36 3.80 4.13
C ILE A 52 18.64 3.41 5.42
N ARG A 53 17.94 4.37 6.01
CA ARG A 53 17.04 4.13 7.13
C ARG A 53 15.62 3.98 6.62
N VAL A 54 15.00 2.85 6.94
CA VAL A 54 13.60 2.56 6.66
C VAL A 54 12.85 2.47 7.99
N ILE A 55 11.74 3.20 8.08
CA ILE A 55 10.92 3.27 9.30
C ILE A 55 9.51 2.80 8.94
N ASN A 56 9.08 1.72 9.58
CA ASN A 56 7.69 1.26 9.55
C ASN A 56 6.87 2.14 10.51
N THR A 57 5.93 2.90 9.96
CA THR A 57 5.02 3.76 10.74
C THR A 57 3.64 3.13 10.95
N ASN A 58 3.43 1.90 10.47
CA ASN A 58 2.16 1.20 10.57
C ASN A 58 2.03 0.51 11.95
N PRO A 59 0.80 0.28 12.45
CA PRO A 59 0.56 -0.44 13.71
C PRO A 59 0.75 -1.96 13.58
N PHE A 60 1.25 -2.44 12.44
CA PHE A 60 1.46 -3.86 12.12
C PHE A 60 2.86 -4.07 11.54
N GLU A 61 3.36 -5.30 11.65
CA GLU A 61 4.66 -5.69 11.10
C GLU A 61 4.61 -5.76 9.57
N LEU A 62 5.73 -5.41 8.95
CA LEU A 62 5.93 -5.45 7.51
C LEU A 62 7.15 -6.33 7.20
N GLU A 63 6.98 -7.26 6.26
CA GLU A 63 8.11 -7.94 5.64
C GLU A 63 8.64 -7.07 4.49
N LEU A 64 9.94 -6.80 4.47
CA LEU A 64 10.57 -5.88 3.52
C LEU A 64 11.65 -6.61 2.72
N GLU A 65 11.65 -6.40 1.40
CA GLU A 65 12.68 -6.87 0.48
C GLU A 65 13.36 -5.65 -0.19
N ALA A 66 14.68 -5.67 -0.26
CA ALA A 66 15.47 -4.63 -0.91
C ALA A 66 16.12 -5.18 -2.19
N SER A 67 15.83 -4.54 -3.32
CA SER A 67 16.43 -4.86 -4.62
C SER A 67 17.10 -3.61 -5.19
N VAL A 68 18.32 -3.77 -5.69
CA VAL A 68 19.04 -2.70 -6.40
C VAL A 68 18.64 -2.78 -7.87
N VAL A 69 17.97 -1.74 -8.36
CA VAL A 69 17.51 -1.66 -9.74
C VAL A 69 18.23 -0.54 -10.48
N ASN A 70 18.50 -0.76 -11.78
CA ASN A 70 19.00 0.29 -12.64
C ASN A 70 17.82 1.18 -13.07
N PHE A 71 17.76 2.39 -12.52
CA PHE A 71 16.67 3.32 -12.82
C PHE A 71 16.88 3.96 -14.20
N THR A 72 15.97 3.70 -15.13
CA THR A 72 15.88 4.43 -16.40
C THR A 72 14.64 5.32 -16.35
N PRO A 73 14.79 6.65 -16.19
CA PRO A 73 13.64 7.55 -16.13
C PRO A 73 12.86 7.51 -17.44
N ARG A 74 11.53 7.45 -17.36
CA ARG A 74 10.66 7.51 -18.53
C ARG A 74 10.57 8.93 -19.12
N ASP A 75 10.70 9.93 -18.27
CA ASP A 75 10.47 11.34 -18.55
C ASP A 75 11.29 12.24 -17.60
N GLU A 76 11.24 13.55 -17.83
CA GLU A 76 11.93 14.55 -17.00
C GLU A 76 11.41 14.59 -15.56
N SER A 77 10.23 14.03 -15.29
CA SER A 77 9.67 13.92 -13.95
C SER A 77 10.28 12.79 -13.11
N GLY A 78 11.11 11.93 -13.73
CA GLY A 78 11.76 10.83 -13.04
C GLY A 78 10.80 9.69 -12.69
N ALA A 79 9.74 9.45 -13.48
CA ALA A 79 8.86 8.32 -13.24
C ALA A 79 9.57 7.00 -13.60
N ALA A 80 9.59 6.05 -12.65
CA ALA A 80 10.13 4.71 -12.86
C ALA A 80 9.26 3.90 -13.83
N THR A 81 9.89 3.04 -14.63
CA THR A 81 9.23 1.94 -15.33
C THR A 81 9.60 0.65 -14.62
N PHE A 82 8.59 -0.10 -14.20
CA PHE A 82 8.69 -1.40 -13.52
C PHE A 82 7.85 -2.42 -14.27
#